data_AF-A0A8H4ABD6-F1
#
_entry.id   AF-A0A8H4ABD6-F1
#
_cell.length_a   1.000
_cell.length_b   1.000
_cell.length_c   1.000
_cell.angle_alpha   90.00
_cell.angle_beta   90.00
_cell.angle_gamma   90.00
#
_symmetry.space_group_name_H-M   'P 1'
#
loop_
_entity.id
_entity.type
_entity.pdbx_description
1 polymer ?
#
loop_
_entity_poly.entity_id
_entity_poly.type
_entity_poly.pdbx_seq_one_letter_code
_entity_poly.pdbx_strand_id
1 'polypeptide(L)'
;MDPNPHDRPSAEHINSKINQWKTILETENLTDEELDIKKKFIDANSIIKKLSLKFLSMMENKYCSSLIDVQEITKSLKVSTSVTNQIASSIPELPDNISDIV
;
A
#
# COMPACT_ATOMS: atom_id res chain seq x y z
N MET A 1 -23.78 4.40 -7.55
CA MET A 1 -23.93 5.86 -7.37
C MET A 1 -25.33 6.23 -7.77
N ASP A 2 -25.98 7.14 -7.05
CA ASP A 2 -27.34 7.56 -7.39
C ASP A 2 -27.39 8.13 -8.82
N PRO A 3 -28.27 7.63 -9.70
CA PRO A 3 -28.39 8.13 -11.07
C PRO A 3 -28.82 9.60 -11.10
N ASN A 4 -29.62 10.06 -10.14
CA ASN A 4 -30.01 11.45 -10.03
C ASN A 4 -28.93 12.24 -9.27
N PRO A 5 -28.30 13.26 -9.89
CA PRO A 5 -27.29 14.05 -9.22
C PRO A 5 -27.80 14.80 -7.99
N HIS A 6 -29.09 15.15 -7.95
CA HIS A 6 -29.70 15.87 -6.82
C HIS A 6 -29.88 15.02 -5.57
N ASP A 7 -29.97 13.71 -5.71
CA ASP A 7 -30.10 12.77 -4.60
C ASP A 7 -28.73 12.35 -4.03
N ARG A 8 -27.64 12.78 -4.67
CA ARG A 8 -26.30 12.52 -4.16
C ARG A 8 -26.02 13.38 -2.93
N PRO A 9 -25.40 12.81 -1.90
CA PRO A 9 -25.07 13.56 -0.70
C PRO A 9 -24.06 14.67 -0.99
N SER A 10 -24.14 15.75 -0.21
CA SER A 10 -23.14 16.83 -0.26
C SER A 10 -21.78 16.33 0.20
N ALA A 11 -20.71 17.05 -0.19
CA ALA A 11 -19.36 16.75 0.27
C ALA A 11 -19.23 16.83 1.80
N GLU A 12 -19.95 17.76 2.43
CA GLU A 12 -20.01 17.88 3.89
C GLU A 12 -20.63 16.63 4.54
N HIS A 13 -21.74 16.14 4.00
CA HIS A 13 -22.38 14.92 4.48
C HIS A 13 -21.46 13.71 4.34
N ILE A 14 -20.80 13.58 3.19
CA ILE A 14 -19.82 12.51 2.93
C ILE A 14 -18.66 12.59 3.94
N ASN A 15 -18.09 13.77 4.16
CA ASN A 15 -16.98 13.96 5.09
C ASN A 15 -17.39 13.59 6.52
N SER A 16 -18.59 13.99 6.95
CA SER A 16 -19.15 13.61 8.25
C SER A 16 -19.25 12.09 8.40
N LYS A 17 -19.77 11.38 7.40
CA LYS A 17 -19.85 9.91 7.40
C LYS A 17 -18.48 9.24 7.43
N ILE A 18 -17.51 9.76 6.68
CA ILE A 18 -16.14 9.22 6.69
C ILE A 18 -15.52 9.37 8.08
N ASN A 19 -15.68 10.52 8.74
CA ASN A 19 -15.15 10.73 10.08
C ASN A 19 -15.83 9.81 11.11
N GLN A 20 -17.16 9.63 11.00
CA GLN A 20 -17.87 8.65 11.82
C GLN A 20 -17.29 7.23 11.64
N TRP A 21 -17.06 6.79 10.41
CA TRP A 21 -16.49 5.47 10.15
C TRP A 21 -15.05 5.32 10.65
N LYS A 22 -14.23 6.37 10.57
CA LYS A 22 -12.87 6.36 11.18
C LYS A 22 -12.95 6.10 12.68
N THR A 23 -13.82 6.83 13.38
CA THR A 23 -14.03 6.62 14.82
C THR A 23 -14.47 5.18 15.11
N ILE A 24 -15.41 4.63 14.34
CA ILE A 24 -15.86 3.23 14.50
C ILE A 24 -14.70 2.23 14.34
N LEU A 25 -13.80 2.45 13.38
CA LEU A 25 -12.66 1.55 13.17
C LEU A 25 -11.70 1.53 14.36
N GLU A 26 -11.52 2.67 15.03
CA GLU A 26 -10.59 2.85 16.15
C GLU A 26 -11.19 2.50 17.52
N THR A 27 -12.52 2.46 17.64
CA THR A 27 -13.22 2.23 18.91
C THR A 27 -13.43 0.74 19.20
N GLU A 28 -13.37 0.35 20.48
CA GLU A 28 -13.61 -1.03 20.94
C GLU A 28 -15.08 -1.28 21.35
N ASN A 29 -15.69 -0.32 22.04
CA ASN A 29 -17.09 -0.41 22.49
C ASN A 29 -18.03 0.10 21.40
N LEU A 30 -18.49 -0.81 20.56
CA LEU A 30 -19.37 -0.51 19.43
C LEU A 30 -20.77 -1.06 19.68
N THR A 31 -21.77 -0.38 19.12
CA THR A 31 -23.10 -0.96 18.94
C THR A 31 -23.09 -2.07 17.89
N ASP A 32 -24.12 -2.91 17.87
CA ASP A 32 -24.22 -4.00 16.88
C ASP A 32 -24.19 -3.49 15.42
N GLU A 33 -24.80 -2.34 15.16
CA GLU A 33 -24.78 -1.70 13.84
C GLU A 33 -23.38 -1.22 13.44
N GLU A 34 -22.67 -0.58 14.36
CA GLU A 34 -21.30 -0.11 14.12
C GLU A 34 -20.32 -1.28 13.96
N LEU A 35 -20.56 -2.39 14.67
CA LEU A 35 -19.78 -3.61 14.54
C LEU A 35 -19.94 -4.22 13.15
N ASP A 36 -21.16 -4.23 12.59
CA ASP A 36 -21.42 -4.66 11.21
C ASP A 36 -20.67 -3.78 10.20
N ILE A 37 -20.68 -2.46 10.39
CA ILE A 37 -19.90 -1.52 9.57
C ILE A 37 -18.40 -1.85 9.64
N LYS A 38 -17.84 -2.01 10.85
CA LYS A 38 -16.42 -2.37 11.05
C LYS A 38 -16.06 -3.68 10.36
N LYS A 39 -16.93 -4.69 10.48
CA LYS A 39 -16.75 -5.99 9.82
C LYS A 39 -16.70 -5.85 8.30
N LYS A 40 -17.61 -5.08 7.70
CA LYS A 40 -17.62 -4.83 6.24
C LYS A 40 -16.30 -4.22 5.75
N PHE A 41 -15.73 -3.28 6.49
CA PHE A 41 -14.42 -2.71 6.14
C PHE A 41 -13.28 -3.74 6.25
N ILE A 42 -13.27 -4.58 7.28
CA ILE A 42 -12.28 -5.66 7.45
C ILE A 42 -12.37 -6.65 6.30
N ASP A 43 -13.59 -7.08 5.96
CA ASP A 43 -13.85 -8.02 4.87
C ASP A 43 -13.41 -7.44 3.51
N ALA A 44 -13.77 -6.18 3.24
CA ALA A 44 -13.34 -5.48 2.03
C ALA A 44 -11.81 -5.36 1.95
N ASN A 45 -11.13 -5.03 3.05
CA ASN A 45 -9.67 -4.94 3.10
C ASN A 45 -9.00 -6.30 2.82
N SER A 46 -9.58 -7.40 3.32
CA SER A 46 -9.12 -8.76 3.02
C SER A 46 -9.21 -9.08 1.52
N ILE A 47 -10.33 -8.70 0.89
CA ILE A 47 -10.53 -8.87 -0.56
C ILE A 47 -9.52 -8.03 -1.36
N ILE A 48 -9.31 -6.76 -0.99
CA ILE A 48 -8.36 -5.87 -1.66
C ILE A 48 -6.95 -6.46 -1.59
N LYS A 49 -6.49 -6.90 -0.40
CA LYS A 49 -5.17 -7.54 -0.24
C LYS A 49 -5.02 -8.75 -1.14
N LYS A 50 -6.03 -9.63 -1.19
CA LYS A 50 -6.01 -10.80 -2.08
C LYS A 50 -5.96 -10.41 -3.55
N LEU A 51 -6.70 -9.37 -3.95
CA LEU A 51 -6.70 -8.89 -5.32
C LEU A 51 -5.35 -8.27 -5.71
N SER A 52 -4.74 -7.46 -4.83
CA SER A 52 -3.40 -6.91 -5.04
C SER A 52 -2.35 -8.00 -5.19
N LEU A 53 -2.37 -9.04 -4.36
CA LEU A 53 -1.46 -10.18 -4.48
C LEU A 53 -1.65 -10.92 -5.81
N LYS A 54 -2.90 -11.15 -6.22
CA LYS A 54 -3.20 -11.77 -7.52
C LYS A 54 -2.72 -10.90 -8.69
N PHE A 55 -2.91 -9.58 -8.60
CA PHE A 55 -2.45 -8.64 -9.61
C PHE A 55 -0.92 -8.62 -9.73
N LEU A 56 -0.20 -8.62 -8.60
CA LEU A 56 1.26 -8.72 -8.56
C LEU A 56 1.76 -10.03 -9.19
N SER A 57 1.17 -11.17 -8.82
CA SER A 57 1.45 -12.47 -9.44
C SER A 57 1.22 -12.47 -10.95
N MET A 58 0.19 -11.76 -11.42
CA MET A 58 -0.08 -11.62 -12.85
C MET A 58 0.93 -10.71 -13.56
N MET A 59 1.44 -9.68 -12.88
CA MET A 59 2.48 -8.80 -13.42
C MET A 59 3.82 -9.50 -13.60
N GLU A 60 4.21 -10.41 -12.69
CA GLU A 60 5.43 -11.21 -12.82
C GLU A 60 5.48 -12.04 -14.11
N ASN A 61 4.31 -12.35 -14.69
CA ASN A 61 4.18 -13.17 -15.88
C ASN A 61 3.87 -12.37 -17.16
N LYS A 62 3.85 -11.04 -17.11
CA LYS A 62 3.29 -10.21 -18.19
C LYS A 62 4.32 -9.62 -19.15
N TYR A 63 5.58 -9.52 -18.75
CA TYR A 63 6.64 -9.02 -19.63
C TYR A 63 7.31 -10.19 -20.37
N CYS A 64 6.65 -10.66 -21.42
CA CYS A 64 7.24 -11.60 -22.37
C CYS A 64 7.41 -10.85 -23.70
N SER A 65 8.65 -10.57 -24.09
CA SER A 65 8.97 -10.08 -25.43
C SER A 65 9.59 -11.22 -26.22
N SER A 66 9.19 -11.40 -27.48
CA SER A 66 9.88 -12.34 -28.38
C SER A 66 11.27 -11.84 -28.80
N LEU A 67 11.54 -10.54 -28.61
CA LEU A 67 12.78 -9.88 -29.01
C LEU A 67 13.76 -9.69 -27.85
N ILE A 68 13.27 -9.74 -26.61
CA ILE A 68 14.07 -9.46 -25.41
C ILE A 68 13.74 -10.52 -24.37
N ASP A 69 14.75 -11.28 -23.92
CA ASP A 69 14.58 -12.24 -22.83
C ASP A 69 14.49 -11.51 -21.48
N VAL A 70 13.28 -11.12 -21.14
CA VAL A 70 12.98 -10.44 -19.87
C VAL A 70 13.25 -11.35 -18.67
N GLN A 71 13.18 -12.68 -18.82
CA GLN A 71 13.42 -13.60 -17.72
C GLN A 71 14.91 -13.68 -17.36
N GLU A 72 15.78 -13.73 -18.36
CA GLU A 72 17.24 -13.69 -18.18
C GLU A 72 17.70 -12.38 -17.53
N ILE A 73 17.18 -11.24 -18.02
CA ILE A 73 17.47 -9.92 -17.44
C ILE A 73 16.99 -9.85 -15.98
N THR A 74 15.80 -10.35 -15.67
CA THR A 74 15.27 -10.34 -14.30
C THR A 74 16.08 -11.25 -13.36
N LYS A 75 16.52 -12.42 -13.84
CA LYS A 75 17.38 -13.35 -13.07
C LYS A 75 18.73 -12.72 -12.73
N SER A 76 19.39 -12.08 -13.70
CA SER A 76 20.70 -11.43 -13.48
C SER A 76 20.63 -10.24 -12.50
N LEU A 77 19.52 -9.49 -12.52
CA LEU A 77 19.24 -8.43 -11.53
C LEU A 77 18.99 -8.98 -10.11
N LYS A 78 18.26 -10.10 -9.96
CA LYS A 78 18.03 -10.74 -8.65
C LYS A 78 19.32 -11.27 -8.01
N VAL A 79 20.28 -11.75 -8.82
CA VAL A 79 21.60 -12.18 -8.31
C VAL A 79 22.43 -10.97 -7.88
N SER A 80 22.35 -9.85 -8.61
CA SER A 80 23.10 -8.62 -8.30
C SER A 80 22.60 -7.92 -7.03
N THR A 81 21.30 -7.97 -6.72
CA THR A 81 20.75 -7.37 -5.49
C THR A 81 21.19 -8.07 -4.21
N SER A 82 21.55 -9.35 -4.28
CA SER A 82 22.16 -10.09 -3.15
C SER A 82 23.56 -9.56 -2.80
N VAL A 83 24.27 -8.97 -3.76
CA VAL A 83 25.63 -8.42 -3.56
C VAL A 83 25.59 -7.01 -2.94
N THR A 84 24.54 -6.22 -3.19
CA THR A 84 24.40 -4.87 -2.60
C THR A 84 24.24 -4.86 -1.08
N ASN A 85 23.72 -5.93 -0.47
CA ASN A 85 23.62 -6.05 0.99
C ASN A 85 24.99 -6.24 1.66
N GLN A 86 26.04 -6.59 0.92
CA GLN A 86 27.41 -6.66 1.46
C GLN A 86 28.18 -5.34 1.33
N ILE A 87 27.79 -4.43 0.42
CA ILE A 87 28.47 -3.14 0.25
C ILE A 87 27.91 -2.10 1.23
N ALA A 88 26.62 -2.19 1.59
CA ALA A 88 26.01 -1.29 2.57
C ALA A 88 26.50 -1.49 4.02
N SER A 89 27.25 -2.56 4.34
CA SER A 89 27.83 -2.77 5.68
C SER A 89 29.21 -2.12 5.87
N SER A 90 29.79 -1.51 4.82
CA SER A 90 31.13 -0.91 4.85
C SER A 90 31.11 0.58 4.53
N ILE A 91 30.16 1.34 5.11
CA ILE A 91 30.29 2.80 5.20
C ILE A 91 31.14 3.08 6.45
N PRO A 92 32.35 3.64 6.32
CA PRO A 92 33.07 4.18 7.47
C PRO A 92 32.26 5.37 8.00
N GLU A 93 31.94 5.37 9.28
CA GLU A 93 31.22 6.47 9.95
C GLU A 93 31.90 7.82 9.65
N LEU A 94 31.14 8.76 9.12
CA LEU A 94 31.55 10.14 8.95
C LEU A 94 31.58 10.79 10.35
N PRO A 95 32.68 11.41 10.79
CA PRO A 95 32.76 11.95 12.15
C PRO A 95 31.81 13.14 12.34
N ASP A 96 31.04 13.09 13.44
CA ASP A 96 30.08 14.10 13.92
C ASP A 96 30.75 15.39 14.44
N ASN A 97 31.63 16.00 13.65
CA ASN A 97 32.20 17.29 14.05
C ASN A 97 32.36 18.23 12.86
N ILE A 98 31.35 19.08 12.67
CA ILE A 98 31.56 20.44 12.18
C ILE A 98 30.98 21.38 13.23
N SER A 99 31.63 21.46 14.39
CA SER A 99 31.65 22.69 15.17
C SER A 99 32.58 23.68 14.49
N ASP A 100 32.08 24.90 14.36
CA ASP A 100 32.79 26.14 14.05
C ASP A 100 33.28 26.33 12.61
N ILE A 101 32.71 27.34 11.95
CA ILE A 101 33.46 28.51 11.43
C ILE A 101 32.47 29.67 11.28
N VAL A 102 32.59 30.60 12.25
CA VAL A 102 32.43 32.07 12.24
C VAL A 102 31.15 32.70 11.71
#